data_AF-A0A924NT64-F1
#
_entry.id   AF-A0A924NT64-F1
#
_cell.length_a   1.000
_cell.length_b   1.000
_cell.length_c   1.000
_cell.angle_alpha   90.00
_cell.angle_beta   90.00
_cell.angle_gamma   90.00
#
_symmetry.space_group_name_H-M   'P 1'
#
loop_
_entity.id
_entity.type
_entity.pdbx_description
1 polymer ?
#
loop_
_entity_poly.entity_id
_entity_poly.type
_entity_poly.pdbx_seq_one_letter_code
_entity_poly.pdbx_strand_id
1 'polypeptide(L)' 'MQYPWRAHYPVAMPTTLDTSGPQTVVDLLQHSFASYRDSDAYVFMGHTLRYGEVDALSRALAAWLQTQALQQGD' A
#
# COMPACT_ATOMS: atom_id res chain seq x y z
N MET A 1 16.93 -3.03 -25.85
CA MET A 1 17.67 -1.99 -25.10
C MET A 1 18.80 -2.66 -24.34
N GLN A 2 19.99 -2.06 -24.34
CA GLN A 2 21.16 -2.58 -23.60
C GLN A 2 21.25 -1.86 -22.24
N TYR A 3 21.44 -2.62 -21.16
CA TYR A 3 21.43 -2.12 -19.78
C TYR A 3 22.85 -2.19 -19.17
N PRO A 4 23.71 -1.18 -19.43
CA PRO A 4 25.14 -1.23 -19.08
C PRO A 4 25.42 -1.41 -17.59
N TRP A 5 24.52 -0.99 -16.70
CA TRP A 5 24.65 -1.16 -15.25
C TRP A 5 24.59 -2.62 -14.78
N ARG A 6 24.05 -3.54 -15.60
CA ARG A 6 23.99 -4.98 -15.25
C ARG A 6 25.37 -5.60 -15.09
N ALA A 7 26.41 -5.05 -15.74
CA ALA A 7 27.78 -5.52 -15.58
C ALA A 7 28.32 -5.36 -14.14
N HIS A 8 27.69 -4.50 -13.35
CA HIS A 8 28.06 -4.24 -11.95
C HIS A 8 27.15 -4.95 -10.94
N TYR A 9 26.14 -5.69 -11.40
CA TYR A 9 25.27 -6.45 -10.50
C TYR A 9 25.99 -7.72 -10.04
N PRO A 10 25.87 -8.11 -8.76
CA PRO A 10 26.30 -9.42 -8.30
C PRO A 10 25.67 -10.53 -9.15
N VAL A 11 26.41 -11.60 -9.43
CA VAL A 11 25.95 -12.73 -10.27
C VAL A 11 24.63 -13.34 -9.78
N ALA A 12 24.40 -13.33 -8.47
CA ALA A 12 23.18 -13.85 -7.86
C ALA A 12 21.98 -12.88 -7.91
N MET A 13 22.15 -11.65 -8.40
CA MET A 13 21.09 -10.64 -8.37
C MET A 13 20.20 -10.74 -9.63
N PRO A 14 18.87 -10.89 -9.46
CA PRO A 14 17.95 -10.81 -10.59
C PRO A 14 18.09 -9.48 -11.32
N THR A 15 18.19 -9.52 -12.65
CA THR A 15 18.34 -8.32 -13.48
C THR A 15 17.01 -7.69 -13.89
N THR A 16 15.91 -8.30 -13.43
CA THR A 16 14.53 -7.89 -13.64
C THR A 16 13.76 -8.09 -12.33
N LEU A 17 12.88 -7.14 -12.04
CA LEU A 17 11.92 -7.25 -10.94
C LEU A 17 10.62 -7.81 -11.49
N ASP A 18 9.99 -8.70 -10.74
CA ASP A 18 8.60 -9.05 -10.97
C ASP A 18 7.72 -7.92 -10.43
N THR A 19 6.95 -7.31 -11.32
CA THR A 19 6.02 -6.23 -10.99
C THR A 19 4.57 -6.70 -11.02
N SER A 20 4.31 -8.01 -10.97
CA SER A 20 2.94 -8.58 -11.01
C SER A 20 2.08 -8.29 -9.76
N GLY A 21 2.67 -7.72 -8.70
CA GLY A 21 2.00 -7.40 -7.44
C GLY A 21 1.01 -6.22 -7.50
N PRO A 22 0.70 -5.56 -6.36
CA PRO A 22 -0.21 -4.41 -6.33
C PRO A 22 0.27 -3.29 -7.26
N GLN A 23 -0.60 -2.82 -8.16
CA GLN A 23 -0.24 -1.84 -9.19
C GLN A 23 -0.44 -0.39 -8.74
N THR A 24 -1.30 -0.17 -7.75
CA THR A 24 -1.57 1.14 -7.16
C THR A 24 -1.39 1.13 -5.65
N VAL A 25 -1.25 2.32 -5.06
CA VAL A 25 -1.25 2.48 -3.60
C VAL A 25 -2.57 1.96 -3.00
N VAL A 26 -3.69 2.13 -3.71
CA VAL A 26 -4.99 1.59 -3.28
C VAL A 26 -4.96 0.06 -3.24
N ASP A 27 -4.44 -0.58 -4.28
CA ASP A 27 -4.32 -2.05 -4.32
C ASP A 27 -3.40 -2.57 -3.21
N LEU A 28 -2.30 -1.87 -2.96
CA LEU A 28 -1.35 -2.23 -1.90
C LEU A 28 -2.03 -2.19 -0.53
N LEU A 29 -2.80 -1.14 -0.25
CA LEU A 29 -3.54 -1.00 0.99
C LEU A 29 -4.62 -2.07 1.12
N GLN A 30 -5.41 -2.31 0.08
CA GLN A 30 -6.45 -3.34 0.09
C GLN A 30 -5.86 -4.74 0.32
N HIS A 31 -4.77 -5.08 -0.36
CA HIS A 31 -4.06 -6.33 -0.16
C HIS A 31 -3.54 -6.47 1.27
N SER A 32 -2.98 -5.40 1.83
CA SER A 32 -2.47 -5.38 3.21
C SER A 32 -3.60 -5.54 4.24
N PHE A 33 -4.72 -4.85 4.05
CA PHE A 33 -5.90 -4.95 4.92
C PHE A 33 -6.51 -6.35 4.92
N ALA A 34 -6.51 -7.03 3.76
CA ALA A 34 -6.99 -8.41 3.67
C ALA A 34 -6.02 -9.41 4.29
N SER A 35 -4.72 -9.28 4.01
CA SER A 35 -3.71 -10.27 4.39
C SER A 35 -3.29 -10.18 5.87
N TYR A 36 -3.35 -8.98 6.45
CA TYR A 36 -2.82 -8.69 7.78
C TYR A 36 -3.86 -8.07 8.71
N ARG A 37 -5.15 -8.34 8.49
CA ARG A 37 -6.28 -7.72 9.18
C ARG A 37 -6.10 -7.58 10.69
N ASP A 38 -5.60 -8.64 11.34
CA ASP A 38 -5.42 -8.76 12.78
C ASP A 38 -4.01 -8.37 13.26
N SER A 39 -3.13 -7.95 12.37
CA SER A 39 -1.80 -7.45 12.74
C SER A 39 -1.86 -5.96 13.08
N ASP A 40 -0.94 -5.53 13.94
CA ASP A 40 -0.75 -4.11 14.26
C ASP A 40 -0.18 -3.38 13.03
N ALA A 41 -0.82 -2.27 12.62
CA ALA A 41 -0.44 -1.47 11.46
C ALA A 41 0.28 -0.18 11.86
N TYR A 42 -0.24 0.51 12.87
CA TYR A 42 0.30 1.78 13.37
C TYR A 42 0.31 1.81 14.89
N VAL A 43 1.29 2.52 15.45
CA VAL A 43 1.36 2.81 16.89
C VAL A 43 1.64 4.30 17.07
N PHE A 44 0.80 4.97 17.85
CA PHE A 44 0.97 6.37 18.21
C PHE A 44 0.71 6.55 19.70
N MET A 45 1.73 7.01 20.44
CA MET A 45 1.64 7.26 21.89
C MET A 45 0.98 6.12 22.70
N GLY A 46 1.35 4.87 22.41
CA GLY A 46 0.80 3.70 23.09
C GLY A 46 -0.58 3.24 22.61
N HIS A 47 -1.19 3.95 21.67
CA HIS A 47 -2.37 3.48 20.96
C HIS A 47 -1.97 2.75 19.70
N THR A 48 -2.46 1.53 19.55
CA THR A 48 -2.24 0.68 18.39
C THR A 48 -3.49 0.64 17.52
N LEU A 49 -3.30 0.75 16.21
CA LEU A 49 -4.34 0.48 15.22
C LEU A 49 -3.95 -0.74 14.40
N ARG A 50 -4.83 -1.73 14.33
CA ARG A 50 -4.69 -2.91 13.48
C ARG A 50 -5.11 -2.59 12.05
N TYR A 51 -4.62 -3.35 11.07
CA TYR A 51 -4.95 -3.12 9.66
C TYR A 51 -6.47 -3.10 9.40
N GLY A 52 -7.23 -3.99 10.05
CA GLY A 52 -8.68 -4.03 9.91
C GLY A 52 -9.42 -2.81 10.47
N GLU A 53 -8.84 -2.14 11.48
CA GLU A 53 -9.41 -0.92 12.06
C GLU A 53 -9.14 0.29 11.15
N VAL A 54 -7.93 0.37 10.60
CA VAL A 54 -7.56 1.41 9.62
C VAL A 54 -8.46 1.33 8.40
N ASP A 55 -8.72 0.12 7.90
CA ASP A 55 -9.62 -0.13 6.78
C ASP A 55 -11.05 0.37 7.06
N ALA A 56 -11.61 0.01 8.22
CA ALA A 56 -12.94 0.46 8.63
C ALA A 56 -13.03 1.99 8.76
N LEU A 57 -12.05 2.62 9.41
CA LEU A 57 -11.96 4.07 9.57
C LEU A 57 -11.79 4.78 8.21
N SER A 58 -10.98 4.21 7.31
CA SER A 58 -10.76 4.75 5.97
C SER A 58 -12.04 4.77 5.15
N ARG A 59 -12.87 3.71 5.24
CA ARG A 59 -14.18 3.67 4.56
C ARG A 59 -15.16 4.68 5.15
N ALA A 60 -15.18 4.83 6.48
CA ALA A 60 -16.02 5.82 7.14
C ALA A 60 -15.63 7.25 6.73
N LEU A 61 -14.33 7.56 6.68
CA LEU A 61 -13.82 8.82 6.18
C LEU A 61 -14.18 9.02 4.71
N ALA A 62 -14.00 8.01 3.86
CA ALA A 62 -14.36 8.09 2.44
C ALA A 62 -15.86 8.36 2.23
N ALA A 63 -16.73 7.73 3.00
CA ALA A 63 -18.17 7.99 2.96
C ALA A 63 -18.49 9.43 3.36
N TRP A 64 -17.83 9.97 4.38
CA TRP A 64 -17.98 11.37 4.78
C TRP A 64 -17.42 12.36 3.73
N LEU A 65 -16.28 12.04 3.10
CA LEU A 65 -15.72 12.85 2.02
C LEU A 65 -16.65 12.93 0.81
N GLN A 66 -17.37 11.84 0.50
CA GLN A 66 -18.39 11.84 -0.56
C GLN A 66 -19.60 12.74 -0.26
N THR A 67 -19.86 13.07 1.01
CA THR A 67 -20.87 14.09 1.35
C THR A 67 -20.34 15.51 1.23
N GLN A 68 -19.04 15.69 1.04
CA GLN A 68 -18.45 16.98 0.72
C GLN A 68 -18.54 17.22 -0.79
N ALA A 69 -18.51 18.48 -1.22
CA ALA A 69 -18.50 18.85 -2.64
C ALA A 69 -17.14 18.59 -3.33
N LEU A 70 -16.42 17.55 -2.89
CA LEU A 70 -15.10 17.16 -3.40
C LEU A 70 -15.26 16.22 -4.59
N GLN A 71 -14.35 16.37 -5.55
CA GLN A 71 -14.26 15.57 -6.76
C GLN A 71 -12.93 14.83 -6.83
N GLN A 72 -12.87 13.87 -7.74
CA GLN A 72 -11.61 13.17 -7.99
C GLN A 72 -10.56 14.15 -8.54
N GLY A 73 -9.47 14.33 -7.80
CA GLY A 73 -8.34 15.17 -8.20
C GLY A 73 -8.29 16.55 -7.55
N ASP A 74 -9.26 16.89 -6.71
CA ASP A 74 -9.23 18.09 -5.85
C ASP A 74 -8.19 18.00 -4.72
#